data_AF-A0A6J5DAM6-F1
#
_entry.id   AF-A0A6J5DAM6-F1
#
_cell.length_a   1.000
_cell.length_b   1.000
_cell.length_c   1.000
_cell.angle_alpha   90.00
_cell.angle_beta   90.00
_cell.angle_gamma   90.00
#
_symmetry.space_group_name_H-M   'P 1'
#
loop_
_entity.id
_entity.type
_entity.pdbx_description
1 polymer ?
#
loop_
_entity_poly.entity_id
_entity_poly.type
_entity_poly.pdbx_seq_one_letter_code
_entity_poly.pdbx_strand_id
1 'polypeptide(L)'
;MLSRLYMTSNPGTTPYLSELTFATMASNPVDFLTRGDREFLANVYSYAQSQGIDLRYVDDVASDMGMYRKFGKVEANSNSQGMSFNSKGQALTYSFTAADSTSASNILNGGAFGSTRFDHGFLRFELNPGYSFNHVANFSFLQGMAEHFSNVGASDTDTFAQRFSTYTAHGQNNFLVTAASEVTLDIPQSDSGSSQSDALKTGKRTDKAVSQLHLNPGTSTQSLWVTLLDSLLVWRRKREL
;
A
#
# COMPACT_ATOMS: atom_id res chain seq x y z
N MET A 1 -13.10 12.35 14.44
CA MET A 1 -12.19 11.19 14.32
C MET A 1 -11.57 11.08 12.94
N LEU A 2 -12.34 11.22 11.84
CA LEU A 2 -11.74 11.47 10.51
C LEU A 2 -10.80 12.70 10.50
N SER A 3 -11.02 13.66 11.40
CA SER A 3 -10.11 14.77 11.68
C SER A 3 -8.66 14.35 11.92
N ARG A 4 -8.44 13.19 12.54
CA ARG A 4 -7.10 12.60 12.75
C ARG A 4 -6.50 12.12 11.44
N LEU A 5 -7.27 11.37 10.65
CA LEU A 5 -6.85 10.84 9.35
C LEU A 5 -6.41 11.94 8.38
N TYR A 6 -7.15 13.05 8.37
CA TYR A 6 -6.90 14.21 7.50
C TYR A 6 -6.11 15.35 8.17
N MET A 7 -5.71 15.18 9.44
CA MET A 7 -5.03 16.20 10.25
C MET A 7 -5.72 17.58 10.21
N THR A 8 -7.06 17.61 10.23
CA THR A 8 -7.90 18.82 10.15
C THR A 8 -9.06 18.77 11.12
N SER A 9 -9.46 19.92 11.67
CA SER A 9 -10.66 20.02 12.52
C SER A 9 -11.96 19.85 11.74
N ASN A 10 -11.95 20.05 10.42
CA ASN A 10 -13.13 19.92 9.56
C ASN A 10 -12.91 18.88 8.44
N PRO A 11 -13.05 17.57 8.74
CA PRO A 11 -12.85 16.53 7.73
C PRO A 11 -13.92 16.58 6.62
N GLY A 12 -15.06 17.26 6.82
CA GLY A 12 -16.11 17.40 5.81
C GLY A 12 -15.69 18.24 4.59
N THR A 13 -14.64 19.06 4.70
CA THR A 13 -14.11 19.88 3.62
C THR A 13 -12.92 19.24 2.88
N THR A 14 -12.57 18.00 3.24
CA THR A 14 -11.44 17.31 2.60
C THR A 14 -11.83 16.82 1.21
N PRO A 15 -10.93 16.87 0.22
CA PRO A 15 -11.24 16.53 -1.17
C PRO A 15 -11.79 15.10 -1.31
N TYR A 16 -12.72 14.89 -2.23
CA TYR A 16 -13.11 13.55 -2.69
C TYR A 16 -12.53 13.36 -4.09
N LEU A 17 -11.42 12.64 -4.19
CA LEU A 17 -10.81 12.32 -5.46
C LEU A 17 -11.40 11.00 -5.98
N SER A 18 -11.99 11.04 -7.17
CA SER A 18 -12.60 9.86 -7.80
C SER A 18 -11.73 9.25 -8.90
N GLU A 19 -10.70 9.98 -9.36
CA GLU A 19 -9.92 9.62 -10.53
C GLU A 19 -8.42 9.85 -10.30
N LEU A 20 -7.63 8.83 -10.64
CA LEU A 20 -6.19 8.95 -10.74
C LEU A 20 -5.85 9.62 -12.07
N THR A 21 -5.31 10.83 -11.98
CA THR A 21 -4.83 11.63 -13.10
C THR A 21 -3.43 12.13 -12.79
N PHE A 22 -2.73 12.70 -13.77
CA PHE A 22 -1.44 13.36 -13.50
C PHE A 22 -1.53 14.43 -12.41
N ALA A 23 -2.65 15.16 -12.30
CA ALA A 23 -2.84 16.19 -11.29
C ALA A 23 -3.06 15.62 -9.88
N THR A 24 -3.67 14.44 -9.77
CA THR A 24 -4.04 13.80 -8.49
C THR A 24 -3.06 12.70 -8.07
N MET A 25 -2.05 12.42 -8.88
CA MET A 25 -1.07 11.36 -8.64
C MET A 25 -0.29 11.57 -7.33
N ALA A 26 0.04 12.81 -6.99
CA ALA A 26 0.75 13.16 -5.76
C ALA A 26 -0.16 13.32 -4.53
N SER A 27 -1.48 13.24 -4.70
CA SER A 27 -2.45 13.37 -3.59
C SER A 27 -2.36 12.21 -2.62
N ASN A 28 -2.74 12.46 -1.36
CA ASN A 28 -2.73 11.45 -0.32
C ASN A 28 -3.76 10.35 -0.69
N PRO A 29 -3.42 9.05 -0.59
CA PRO A 29 -4.37 7.97 -0.87
C PRO A 29 -5.70 8.11 -0.12
N VAL A 30 -5.70 8.65 1.11
CA VAL A 30 -6.96 8.83 1.87
C VAL A 30 -7.91 9.85 1.24
N ASP A 31 -7.43 10.76 0.39
CA ASP A 31 -8.28 11.70 -0.35
C ASP A 31 -9.16 10.98 -1.39
N PHE A 32 -8.80 9.74 -1.77
CA PHE A 32 -9.58 8.88 -2.67
C PHE A 32 -10.65 8.05 -1.96
N LEU A 33 -10.74 8.10 -0.63
CA LEU A 33 -11.79 7.42 0.13
C LEU A 33 -13.15 7.98 -0.27
N THR A 34 -14.06 7.08 -0.67
CA THR A 34 -15.44 7.43 -1.01
C THR A 34 -16.20 7.91 0.22
N ARG A 35 -17.39 8.49 0.02
CA ARG A 35 -18.27 8.84 1.14
C ARG A 35 -18.60 7.63 2.01
N GLY A 36 -18.94 6.50 1.38
CA GLY A 36 -19.23 5.25 2.07
C GLY A 36 -18.04 4.73 2.88
N ASP A 37 -16.81 4.83 2.33
CA ASP A 37 -15.61 4.44 3.06
C ASP A 37 -15.40 5.31 4.31
N ARG A 38 -15.60 6.63 4.20
CA ARG A 38 -15.45 7.57 5.33
C ARG A 38 -16.50 7.34 6.41
N GLU A 39 -17.75 7.10 6.03
CA GLU A 39 -18.84 6.76 6.95
C GLU A 39 -18.57 5.43 7.65
N PHE A 40 -18.10 4.42 6.91
CA PHE A 40 -17.70 3.14 7.47
C PHE A 40 -16.53 3.28 8.44
N LEU A 41 -15.44 3.94 8.04
CA LEU A 41 -14.26 4.18 8.87
C LEU A 41 -14.60 5.00 10.12
N ALA A 42 -15.55 5.93 10.06
CA ALA A 42 -16.01 6.64 11.25
C ALA A 42 -16.59 5.67 12.31
N ASN A 43 -17.27 4.61 11.90
CA ASN A 43 -17.73 3.55 12.80
C ASN A 43 -16.56 2.72 13.34
N VAL A 44 -15.58 2.37 12.49
CA VAL A 44 -14.36 1.64 12.91
C VAL A 44 -13.57 2.44 13.95
N TYR A 45 -13.36 3.74 13.72
CA TYR A 45 -12.72 4.64 14.69
C TYR A 45 -13.51 4.72 16.00
N SER A 46 -14.85 4.83 15.93
CA SER A 46 -15.71 4.93 17.11
C SER A 46 -15.62 3.67 17.97
N TYR A 47 -15.70 2.50 17.33
CA TYR A 47 -15.49 1.23 17.99
C TYR A 47 -14.08 1.15 18.61
N ALA A 48 -13.02 1.37 17.81
CA ALA A 48 -11.64 1.30 18.29
C ALA A 48 -11.39 2.22 19.50
N GLN A 49 -11.86 3.47 19.44
CA GLN A 49 -11.73 4.41 20.56
C GLN A 49 -12.46 3.91 21.81
N SER A 50 -13.70 3.43 21.66
CA SER A 50 -14.50 2.93 22.79
C SER A 50 -13.86 1.72 23.49
N GLN A 51 -13.09 0.92 22.74
CA GLN A 51 -12.42 -0.28 23.24
C GLN A 51 -10.99 0.00 23.73
N GLY A 52 -10.49 1.24 23.61
CA GLY A 52 -9.10 1.57 23.96
C GLY A 52 -8.06 0.98 22.99
N ILE A 53 -8.47 0.67 21.75
CA ILE A 53 -7.59 0.26 20.66
C ILE A 53 -6.81 1.49 20.17
N ASP A 54 -5.53 1.31 19.89
CA ASP A 54 -4.70 2.35 19.31
C ASP A 54 -5.18 2.70 17.89
N LEU A 55 -5.61 3.94 17.70
CA LEU A 55 -6.23 4.39 16.44
C LEU A 55 -5.28 4.36 15.24
N ARG A 56 -3.96 4.22 15.45
CA ARG A 56 -3.00 4.02 14.35
C ARG A 56 -3.28 2.76 13.54
N TYR A 57 -3.82 1.70 14.15
CA TYR A 57 -4.25 0.52 13.40
C TYR A 57 -5.39 0.84 12.43
N VAL A 58 -6.30 1.75 12.81
CA VAL A 58 -7.39 2.20 11.92
C VAL A 58 -6.84 3.15 10.84
N ASP A 59 -5.87 4.00 11.19
CA ASP A 59 -5.21 4.90 10.23
C ASP A 59 -4.54 4.10 9.09
N ASP A 60 -3.92 2.96 9.40
CA ASP A 60 -3.29 2.10 8.40
C ASP A 60 -4.30 1.40 7.50
N VAL A 61 -5.40 0.86 8.07
CA VAL A 61 -6.51 0.31 7.26
C VAL A 61 -7.10 1.39 6.33
N ALA A 62 -7.28 2.62 6.83
CA ALA A 62 -7.79 3.72 6.02
C ALA A 62 -6.82 4.12 4.89
N SER A 63 -5.52 4.06 5.16
CA SER A 63 -4.47 4.28 4.15
C SER A 63 -4.55 3.25 3.03
N ASP A 64 -4.64 1.97 3.38
CA ASP A 64 -4.70 0.87 2.40
C ASP A 64 -6.03 0.87 1.62
N MET A 65 -7.15 1.20 2.28
CA MET A 65 -8.41 1.46 1.57
C MET A 65 -8.27 2.62 0.58
N GLY A 66 -7.59 3.70 0.96
CA GLY A 66 -7.29 4.82 0.07
C GLY A 66 -6.43 4.41 -1.13
N MET A 67 -5.42 3.58 -0.89
CA MET A 67 -4.57 3.00 -1.95
C MET A 67 -5.39 2.17 -2.92
N TYR A 68 -6.26 1.31 -2.42
CA TYR A 68 -7.18 0.54 -3.24
C TYR A 68 -8.08 1.44 -4.10
N ARG A 69 -8.66 2.51 -3.54
CA ARG A 69 -9.49 3.44 -4.32
C ARG A 69 -8.67 4.18 -5.38
N LYS A 70 -7.43 4.53 -5.06
CA LYS A 70 -6.53 5.27 -5.96
C LYS A 70 -6.00 4.41 -7.11
N PHE A 71 -5.58 3.18 -6.84
CA PHE A 71 -4.85 2.35 -7.79
C PHE A 71 -5.55 1.06 -8.20
N GLY A 72 -6.50 0.54 -7.42
CA GLY A 72 -7.06 -0.81 -7.60
C GLY A 72 -7.73 -1.08 -8.96
N LYS A 73 -8.06 -0.05 -9.75
CA LYS A 73 -8.58 -0.18 -11.13
C LYS A 73 -7.50 -0.26 -12.21
N VAL A 74 -6.29 0.20 -11.91
CA VAL A 74 -5.18 0.33 -12.87
C VAL A 74 -3.96 -0.49 -12.45
N GLU A 75 -3.94 -0.98 -11.21
CA GLU A 75 -2.83 -1.73 -10.66
C GLU A 75 -2.73 -3.11 -11.31
N ALA A 76 -1.52 -3.45 -11.74
CA ALA A 76 -1.21 -4.76 -12.26
C ALA A 76 -0.75 -5.65 -11.11
N ASN A 77 -1.15 -6.91 -11.14
CA ASN A 77 -0.69 -7.88 -10.16
C ASN A 77 0.80 -8.17 -10.40
N SER A 78 1.65 -7.88 -9.41
CA SER A 78 3.11 -8.07 -9.48
C SER A 78 3.52 -9.54 -9.63
N ASN A 79 2.64 -10.48 -9.23
CA ASN A 79 2.85 -11.91 -9.40
C ASN A 79 2.28 -12.45 -10.73
N SER A 80 1.66 -11.61 -11.56
CA SER A 80 1.31 -12.02 -12.92
C SER A 80 2.57 -12.26 -13.75
N GLN A 81 2.47 -13.21 -14.68
CA GLN A 81 3.58 -13.56 -15.57
C GLN A 81 4.09 -12.31 -16.31
N GLY A 82 5.42 -12.12 -16.31
CA GLY A 82 6.06 -11.01 -17.01
C GLY A 82 6.04 -9.68 -16.27
N MET A 83 5.54 -9.62 -15.03
CA MET A 83 5.37 -8.34 -14.33
C MET A 83 6.55 -7.90 -13.47
N SER A 84 7.30 -8.83 -12.88
CA SER A 84 8.37 -8.50 -11.96
C SER A 84 9.60 -9.37 -12.18
N PHE A 85 10.76 -8.73 -12.33
CA PHE A 85 12.04 -9.37 -12.55
C PHE A 85 13.13 -8.68 -11.73
N ASN A 86 14.14 -9.44 -11.32
CA ASN A 86 15.36 -8.83 -10.80
C ASN A 86 16.28 -8.36 -11.95
N SER A 87 17.41 -7.75 -11.58
CA SER A 87 18.41 -7.26 -12.54
C SER A 87 19.07 -8.34 -13.41
N LYS A 88 18.87 -9.63 -13.09
CA LYS A 88 19.34 -10.77 -13.87
C LYS A 88 18.28 -11.34 -14.81
N GLY A 89 17.08 -10.76 -14.84
CA GLY A 89 15.96 -11.27 -15.65
C GLY A 89 15.27 -12.50 -15.06
N GLN A 90 15.48 -12.80 -13.78
CA GLN A 90 14.76 -13.86 -13.07
C GLN A 90 13.43 -13.32 -12.56
N ALA A 91 12.34 -14.04 -12.82
CA ALA A 91 11.01 -13.65 -12.36
C ALA A 91 10.97 -13.57 -10.82
N LEU A 92 10.29 -12.56 -10.30
CA LEU A 92 10.08 -12.38 -8.87
C LEU A 92 8.66 -12.82 -8.48
N THR A 93 8.55 -13.41 -7.30
CA THR A 93 7.29 -13.73 -6.66
C THR A 93 7.26 -13.11 -5.28
N TYR A 94 6.22 -12.32 -5.03
CA TYR A 94 5.91 -11.68 -3.76
C TYR A 94 4.96 -12.58 -2.97
N SER A 95 5.22 -12.71 -1.68
CA SER A 95 4.37 -13.47 -0.76
C SER A 95 4.26 -12.73 0.56
N PHE A 96 3.16 -12.91 1.26
CA PHE A 96 3.03 -12.42 2.62
C PHE A 96 3.90 -13.22 3.59
N THR A 97 4.11 -12.68 4.79
CA THR A 97 4.61 -13.46 5.91
C THR A 97 3.65 -14.61 6.25
N ALA A 98 4.11 -15.63 6.97
CA ALA A 98 3.23 -16.73 7.38
C ALA A 98 2.03 -16.26 8.24
N ALA A 99 2.23 -15.26 9.09
CA ALA A 99 1.19 -14.68 9.93
C ALA A 99 0.14 -13.92 9.09
N ASP A 100 0.59 -13.12 8.12
CA ASP A 100 -0.28 -12.38 7.22
C ASP A 100 -1.01 -13.31 6.25
N SER A 101 -0.34 -14.32 5.70
CA SER A 101 -0.99 -15.38 4.89
C SER A 101 -2.10 -16.09 5.67
N THR A 102 -1.87 -16.38 6.95
CA THR A 102 -2.88 -17.02 7.81
C THR A 102 -4.08 -16.11 8.00
N SER A 103 -3.85 -14.84 8.34
CA SER A 103 -4.92 -13.86 8.56
C SER A 103 -5.70 -13.58 7.27
N ALA A 104 -5.00 -13.42 6.14
CA ALA A 104 -5.59 -13.24 4.82
C ALA A 104 -6.49 -14.43 4.44
N SER A 105 -6.01 -15.66 4.64
CA SER A 105 -6.80 -16.86 4.41
C SER A 105 -8.03 -16.92 5.31
N ASN A 106 -7.88 -16.61 6.60
CA ASN A 106 -9.00 -16.59 7.55
C ASN A 106 -10.06 -15.55 7.15
N ILE A 107 -9.66 -14.36 6.71
CA ILE A 107 -10.60 -13.34 6.27
C ILE A 107 -11.32 -13.79 4.99
N LEU A 108 -10.59 -14.27 3.98
CA LEU A 108 -11.17 -14.60 2.67
C LEU A 108 -12.04 -15.87 2.70
N ASN A 109 -11.67 -16.84 3.52
CA ASN A 109 -12.33 -18.15 3.60
C ASN A 109 -13.23 -18.30 4.84
N GLY A 110 -13.19 -17.34 5.77
CA GLY A 110 -13.98 -17.37 7.00
C GLY A 110 -15.44 -16.95 6.81
N GLY A 111 -16.27 -17.30 7.79
CA GLY A 111 -17.72 -16.99 7.75
C GLY A 111 -18.05 -15.49 7.75
N ALA A 112 -17.14 -14.64 8.24
CA ALA A 112 -17.32 -13.19 8.26
C ALA A 112 -17.28 -12.56 6.86
N PHE A 113 -16.54 -13.15 5.90
CA PHE A 113 -16.31 -12.54 4.59
C PHE A 113 -17.60 -12.17 3.85
N GLY A 114 -18.61 -13.04 3.89
CA GLY A 114 -19.84 -12.84 3.14
C GLY A 114 -20.78 -11.78 3.71
N SER A 115 -20.54 -11.32 4.95
CA SER A 115 -21.44 -10.41 5.67
C SER A 115 -20.75 -9.21 6.30
N THR A 116 -19.43 -9.11 6.18
CA THR A 116 -18.69 -7.97 6.70
C THR A 116 -19.06 -6.69 5.94
N ARG A 117 -19.04 -5.56 6.65
CA ARG A 117 -19.28 -4.24 6.05
C ARG A 117 -18.05 -3.67 5.33
N PHE A 118 -16.89 -4.32 5.44
CA PHE A 118 -15.73 -3.99 4.62
C PHE A 118 -16.04 -4.23 3.13
N ASP A 119 -15.55 -3.36 2.26
CA ASP A 119 -15.68 -3.55 0.82
C ASP A 119 -14.97 -4.85 0.38
N HIS A 120 -15.70 -5.77 -0.25
CA HIS A 120 -15.15 -7.07 -0.65
C HIS A 120 -14.12 -6.96 -1.78
N GLY A 121 -14.17 -5.91 -2.59
CA GLY A 121 -13.15 -5.60 -3.59
C GLY A 121 -11.85 -5.17 -2.91
N PHE A 122 -11.94 -4.29 -1.91
CA PHE A 122 -10.82 -3.89 -1.06
C PHE A 122 -10.20 -5.12 -0.38
N LEU A 123 -10.98 -5.98 0.28
CA LEU A 123 -10.42 -7.15 0.96
C LEU A 123 -9.71 -8.10 -0.02
N ARG A 124 -10.24 -8.33 -1.22
CA ARG A 124 -9.57 -9.17 -2.22
C ARG A 124 -8.30 -8.55 -2.78
N PHE A 125 -8.27 -7.23 -2.90
CA PHE A 125 -7.09 -6.49 -3.33
C PHE A 125 -6.02 -6.55 -2.23
N GLU A 126 -6.39 -6.17 -1.02
CA GLU A 126 -5.51 -6.05 0.13
C GLU A 126 -4.89 -7.39 0.55
N LEU A 127 -5.69 -8.46 0.51
CA LEU A 127 -5.28 -9.78 0.93
C LEU A 127 -4.66 -10.60 -0.22
N ASN A 128 -4.19 -9.93 -1.27
CA ASN A 128 -3.47 -10.54 -2.38
C ASN A 128 -2.03 -10.01 -2.43
N PRO A 129 -1.01 -10.86 -2.24
CA PRO A 129 0.39 -10.41 -2.21
C PRO A 129 0.89 -9.92 -3.57
N GLY A 130 0.18 -10.18 -4.67
CA GLY A 130 0.51 -9.58 -5.95
C GLY A 130 0.07 -8.12 -6.08
N TYR A 131 -0.89 -7.66 -5.26
CA TYR A 131 -1.38 -6.29 -5.26
C TYR A 131 -0.88 -5.49 -4.06
N SER A 132 -0.99 -6.05 -2.85
CA SER A 132 -0.70 -5.34 -1.59
C SER A 132 0.44 -5.99 -0.80
N PHE A 133 1.50 -6.50 -1.44
CA PHE A 133 2.68 -7.02 -0.70
C PHE A 133 3.28 -5.99 0.27
N ASN A 134 3.09 -4.70 0.00
CA ASN A 134 3.59 -3.58 0.78
C ASN A 134 2.51 -2.96 1.70
N HIS A 135 1.46 -3.69 2.07
CA HIS A 135 0.41 -3.22 2.97
C HIS A 135 0.99 -2.63 4.28
N VAL A 136 0.27 -1.67 4.86
CA VAL A 136 0.59 -1.13 6.18
C VAL A 136 -0.35 -1.64 7.27
N ALA A 137 -1.56 -2.05 6.91
CA ALA A 137 -2.54 -2.62 7.81
C ALA A 137 -1.98 -3.90 8.47
N ASN A 138 -2.24 -4.03 9.77
CA ASN A 138 -2.01 -5.27 10.49
C ASN A 138 -3.14 -6.25 10.12
N PHE A 139 -2.84 -7.38 9.49
CA PHE A 139 -3.90 -8.30 9.03
C PHE A 139 -4.61 -9.03 10.16
N SER A 140 -3.96 -9.26 11.31
CA SER A 140 -4.65 -9.79 12.49
C SER A 140 -5.67 -8.78 13.04
N PHE A 141 -5.33 -7.48 13.00
CA PHE A 141 -6.26 -6.41 13.34
C PHE A 141 -7.41 -6.32 12.33
N LEU A 142 -7.09 -6.32 11.03
CA LEU A 142 -8.08 -6.30 9.95
C LEU A 142 -9.03 -7.49 10.05
N GLN A 143 -8.53 -8.69 10.40
CA GLN A 143 -9.35 -9.87 10.61
C GLN A 143 -10.38 -9.65 11.71
N GLY A 144 -9.95 -9.23 12.90
CA GLY A 144 -10.89 -9.01 14.01
C GLY A 144 -11.89 -7.88 13.73
N MET A 145 -11.48 -6.85 12.98
CA MET A 145 -12.41 -5.82 12.52
C MET A 145 -13.40 -6.35 11.47
N ALA A 146 -12.95 -7.17 10.52
CA ALA A 146 -13.83 -7.79 9.53
C ALA A 146 -14.88 -8.68 10.19
N GLU A 147 -14.49 -9.45 11.21
CA GLU A 147 -15.38 -10.27 12.04
C GLU A 147 -16.36 -9.41 12.85
N HIS A 148 -15.88 -8.38 13.56
CA HIS A 148 -16.72 -7.48 14.36
C HIS A 148 -17.80 -6.78 13.52
N PHE A 149 -17.43 -6.30 12.33
CA PHE A 149 -18.34 -5.62 11.41
C PHE A 149 -19.09 -6.57 10.48
N SER A 150 -19.17 -7.87 10.82
CA SER A 150 -19.96 -8.89 10.12
C SER A 150 -21.15 -9.38 10.95
N ASN A 151 -22.02 -10.19 10.35
CA ASN A 151 -23.14 -10.82 11.07
C ASN A 151 -22.70 -11.96 12.00
N VAL A 152 -21.43 -12.40 11.91
CA VAL A 152 -20.87 -13.41 12.82
C VAL A 152 -20.64 -12.82 14.21
N GLY A 153 -20.38 -11.51 14.29
CA GLY A 153 -20.01 -10.82 15.52
C GLY A 153 -18.58 -11.13 15.96
N ALA A 154 -18.07 -10.36 16.92
CA ALA A 154 -16.75 -10.58 17.50
C ALA A 154 -16.80 -11.75 18.50
N SER A 155 -15.92 -12.74 18.33
CA SER A 155 -15.88 -13.92 19.20
C SER A 155 -15.33 -13.63 20.60
N ASP A 156 -14.54 -12.56 20.74
CA ASP A 156 -13.96 -12.11 22.02
C ASP A 156 -13.43 -10.65 21.91
N THR A 157 -14.24 -9.66 22.27
CA THR A 157 -13.91 -8.23 22.09
C THR A 157 -12.84 -7.74 23.06
N ASP A 158 -12.83 -8.24 24.29
CA ASP A 158 -11.97 -7.70 25.36
C ASP A 158 -10.51 -8.13 25.14
N THR A 159 -10.28 -9.39 24.77
CA THR A 159 -8.92 -9.86 24.45
C THR A 159 -8.39 -9.29 23.13
N PHE A 160 -9.28 -9.04 22.16
CA PHE A 160 -8.94 -8.34 20.93
C PHE A 160 -8.48 -6.90 21.22
N ALA A 161 -9.26 -6.15 21.99
CA ALA A 161 -8.95 -4.76 22.32
C ALA A 161 -7.61 -4.63 23.05
N GLN A 162 -7.36 -5.50 24.04
CA GLN A 162 -6.11 -5.50 24.78
C GLN A 162 -4.89 -5.80 23.89
N ARG A 163 -5.03 -6.68 22.90
CA ARG A 163 -3.94 -7.00 21.94
C ARG A 163 -3.54 -5.78 21.10
N PHE A 164 -4.48 -4.88 20.82
CA PHE A 164 -4.29 -3.72 19.95
C PHE A 164 -4.31 -2.39 20.70
N SER A 165 -4.17 -2.40 22.04
CA SER A 165 -4.12 -1.18 22.86
C SER A 165 -2.83 -0.38 22.68
N THR A 166 -1.80 -0.97 22.07
CA THR A 166 -0.55 -0.30 21.72
C THR A 166 -0.18 -0.63 20.28
N TYR A 167 0.05 0.40 19.48
CA TYR A 167 0.50 0.23 18.12
C TYR A 167 1.90 -0.35 18.05
N THR A 168 2.03 -1.41 17.27
CA THR A 168 3.32 -1.98 16.86
C THR A 168 3.46 -1.79 15.37
N ALA A 169 4.41 -0.95 14.97
CA ALA A 169 4.74 -0.76 13.56
C ALA A 169 5.34 -2.06 13.02
N HIS A 170 4.82 -2.54 11.88
CA HIS A 170 5.32 -3.77 11.27
C HIS A 170 6.59 -3.60 10.43
N GLY A 171 7.13 -2.38 10.31
CA GLY A 171 8.39 -2.15 9.59
C GLY A 171 8.30 -2.48 8.09
N GLN A 172 9.44 -2.46 7.38
CA GLN A 172 9.50 -2.58 5.91
C GLN A 172 9.50 -4.05 5.40
N ASN A 173 9.31 -5.05 6.26
CA ASN A 173 9.58 -6.46 5.96
C ASN A 173 8.35 -7.37 6.00
N ASN A 174 7.16 -6.86 5.65
CA ASN A 174 5.90 -7.62 5.73
C ASN A 174 5.67 -8.55 4.53
N PHE A 175 6.69 -8.73 3.70
CA PHE A 175 6.61 -9.60 2.54
C PHE A 175 7.94 -10.30 2.30
N LEU A 176 7.82 -11.43 1.63
CA LEU A 176 8.91 -12.24 1.15
C LEU A 176 8.99 -12.08 -0.37
N VAL A 177 10.21 -11.97 -0.89
CA VAL A 177 10.46 -11.96 -2.33
C VAL A 177 11.31 -13.17 -2.67
N THR A 178 10.80 -14.01 -3.56
CA THR A 178 11.53 -15.17 -4.09
C THR A 178 11.84 -14.93 -5.56
N ALA A 179 13.06 -15.25 -5.99
CA ALA A 179 13.44 -15.23 -7.39
C ALA A 179 13.37 -16.64 -7.98
N ALA A 180 12.89 -16.75 -9.21
CA ALA A 180 12.97 -17.99 -9.98
C ALA A 180 14.43 -18.41 -10.17
N SER A 181 14.68 -19.72 -10.25
CA SER A 181 16.00 -20.25 -10.55
C SER A 181 16.45 -19.91 -11.96
N GLU A 182 15.51 -19.87 -12.91
CA GLU A 182 15.76 -19.62 -14.33
C GLU A 182 15.62 -18.14 -14.69
N VAL A 183 16.40 -17.71 -15.68
CA VAL A 183 16.27 -16.40 -16.33
C VAL A 183 15.27 -16.56 -17.46
N THR A 184 14.18 -15.79 -17.41
CA THR A 184 13.11 -15.87 -18.41
C THR A 184 12.89 -14.53 -19.13
N LEU A 185 13.59 -13.48 -18.73
CA LEU A 185 13.65 -12.19 -19.43
C LEU A 185 15.05 -12.00 -20.01
N ASP A 186 15.13 -11.98 -21.34
CA ASP A 186 16.35 -11.60 -22.05
C ASP A 186 16.57 -10.10 -21.90
N ILE A 187 17.55 -9.73 -21.09
CA ILE A 187 18.01 -8.35 -20.95
C ILE A 187 19.14 -8.15 -21.97
N PRO A 188 18.93 -7.41 -23.07
CA PRO A 188 19.98 -7.18 -24.05
C PRO A 188 21.16 -6.47 -23.36
N GLN A 189 22.37 -7.04 -23.45
CA GLN A 189 23.56 -6.32 -23.03
C GLN A 189 23.70 -5.07 -23.88
N SER A 190 23.75 -3.90 -23.23
CA SER A 190 24.07 -2.66 -23.92
C SER A 190 25.55 -2.71 -24.29
N ASP A 191 25.83 -3.06 -25.55
CA ASP A 191 27.13 -2.84 -26.18
C ASP A 191 27.32 -1.33 -26.39
N SER A 192 27.62 -0.61 -25.32
CA SER A 192 28.09 0.77 -25.39
C SER A 192 29.56 0.79 -25.81
N GLY A 193 29.78 0.53 -27.10
CA GLY A 193 30.97 0.99 -27.79
C GLY A 193 31.11 2.51 -27.63
N SER A 194 32.27 2.92 -27.16
CA SER A 194 32.66 4.31 -26.89
C SER A 194 32.30 5.27 -28.02
N SER A 195 31.44 6.25 -27.73
CA SER A 195 31.58 7.60 -28.28
C SER A 195 31.53 8.57 -27.10
N GLN A 196 32.71 9.07 -26.75
CA GLN A 196 32.87 10.18 -25.82
C GLN A 196 32.05 11.37 -26.33
N SER A 197 31.13 11.88 -25.52
CA SER A 197 30.89 13.33 -25.47
C SER A 197 31.62 13.87 -24.24
N ASP A 198 32.69 14.61 -24.51
CA ASP A 198 33.44 15.36 -23.53
C ASP A 198 32.55 16.37 -22.82
N ALA A 199 32.17 16.09 -21.57
CA ALA A 199 32.00 17.09 -20.52
C ALA A 199 31.69 16.42 -19.18
N LEU A 200 32.71 15.90 -18.48
CA LEU A 200 32.84 16.08 -17.03
C LEU A 200 34.24 15.65 -16.56
N LYS A 201 35.20 16.56 -16.67
CA LYS A 201 36.36 16.54 -15.77
C LYS A 201 36.20 17.68 -14.76
N THR A 202 36.46 17.31 -13.51
CA THR A 202 36.73 18.13 -12.32
C THR A 202 35.57 18.91 -11.71
N GLY A 203 35.12 18.46 -10.53
CA GLY A 203 34.30 19.24 -9.61
C GLY A 203 34.05 18.48 -8.31
N LYS A 204 34.70 18.91 -7.23
CA LYS A 204 34.63 18.37 -5.86
C LYS A 204 33.19 18.36 -5.31
N ARG A 205 32.96 17.45 -4.36
CA ARG A 205 31.84 17.49 -3.39
C ARG A 205 31.58 18.90 -2.87
N THR A 206 30.35 19.36 -3.02
CA THR A 206 29.65 20.27 -2.08
C THR A 206 28.16 20.02 -2.17
N ASP A 207 27.51 20.07 -1.01
CA ASP A 207 26.08 19.82 -0.79
C ASP A 207 25.13 20.75 -1.57
N LYS A 208 23.88 20.27 -1.72
CA LYS A 208 22.68 20.89 -2.31
C LYS A 208 22.63 21.02 -3.84
N ALA A 209 21.75 20.22 -4.46
CA ALA A 209 20.68 20.73 -5.34
C ALA A 209 19.74 19.61 -5.80
N VAL A 210 18.46 19.96 -5.83
CA VAL A 210 17.34 19.28 -6.47
C VAL A 210 17.67 18.99 -7.93
N SER A 211 17.63 17.72 -8.36
CA SER A 211 17.68 17.38 -9.78
C SER A 211 16.26 17.22 -10.31
N GLN A 212 15.81 18.23 -11.06
CA GLN A 212 14.68 18.11 -11.97
C GLN A 212 15.03 17.09 -13.06
N LEU A 213 14.26 16.01 -13.14
CA LEU A 213 14.33 15.04 -14.24
C LEU A 213 13.54 15.60 -15.43
N HIS A 214 14.27 15.91 -16.51
CA HIS A 214 13.68 16.17 -17.82
C HIS A 214 13.05 14.89 -18.36
N LEU A 215 11.74 14.94 -18.58
CA LEU A 215 10.95 13.84 -19.14
C LEU A 215 11.14 13.80 -20.67
N ASN A 216 11.66 12.68 -21.17
CA ASN A 216 11.69 12.37 -22.59
C ASN A 216 10.40 11.58 -22.93
N PRO A 217 9.51 12.06 -23.81
CA PRO A 217 8.23 11.43 -24.06
C PRO A 217 8.39 10.31 -25.08
N GLY A 218 8.81 9.13 -24.61
CA GLY A 218 8.95 7.99 -25.51
C GLY A 218 9.72 6.86 -24.89
N THR A 219 9.22 6.26 -23.82
CA THR A 219 9.39 4.82 -23.52
C THR A 219 8.70 4.44 -22.21
N SER A 220 7.92 3.37 -22.32
CA SER A 220 7.63 2.39 -21.27
C SER A 220 6.71 2.80 -20.13
N THR A 221 5.64 2.03 -20.01
CA THR A 221 4.85 1.81 -18.79
C THR A 221 5.71 1.60 -17.54
N GLN A 222 6.95 1.11 -17.66
CA GLN A 222 7.91 0.96 -16.56
C GLN A 222 8.30 2.29 -15.88
N SER A 223 8.35 3.41 -16.61
CA SER A 223 8.71 4.71 -16.03
C SER A 223 7.65 5.24 -15.04
N LEU A 224 6.37 4.94 -15.28
CA LEU A 224 5.28 5.30 -14.37
C LEU A 224 5.33 4.45 -13.10
N TRP A 225 5.65 3.16 -13.21
CA TRP A 225 5.75 2.24 -12.06
C TRP A 225 6.87 2.59 -11.09
N VAL A 226 8.06 2.93 -11.59
CA VAL A 226 9.20 3.35 -10.75
C VAL A 226 8.88 4.65 -10.02
N THR A 227 8.26 5.61 -10.71
CA THR A 227 7.86 6.90 -10.12
C THR A 227 6.77 6.73 -9.05
N LEU A 228 5.87 5.76 -9.23
CA LEU A 228 4.80 5.41 -8.27
C LEU A 228 5.35 4.74 -7.00
N LEU A 229 6.26 3.77 -7.15
CA LEU A 229 6.98 3.13 -6.04
C LEU A 229 7.86 4.12 -5.26
N ASP A 230 8.53 5.04 -5.95
CA ASP A 230 9.32 6.09 -5.32
C ASP A 230 8.43 7.10 -4.56
N SER A 231 7.26 7.46 -5.12
CA SER A 231 6.28 8.31 -4.44
C SER A 231 5.72 7.64 -3.17
N LEU A 232 5.49 6.31 -3.23
CA LEU A 232 5.09 5.47 -2.09
C LEU A 232 6.15 5.45 -0.98
N LEU A 233 7.42 5.28 -1.35
CA LEU A 233 8.55 5.28 -0.42
C LEU A 233 8.82 6.67 0.19
N VAL A 234 8.61 7.74 -0.59
CA VAL A 234 8.75 9.13 -0.12
C VAL A 234 7.66 9.53 0.87
N TRP A 235 6.41 9.08 0.67
CA TRP A 235 5.35 9.27 1.67
C TRP A 235 5.68 8.58 2.99
N ARG A 236 6.18 7.33 2.94
CA ARG A 236 6.53 6.53 4.12
C ARG A 236 7.57 7.21 5.03
N ARG A 237 8.61 7.86 4.46
CA ARG A 237 9.61 8.61 5.23
C ARG A 237 9.06 9.80 6.01
N LYS A 238 7.90 10.34 5.64
CA LYS A 238 7.31 11.51 6.33
C LYS A 238 6.47 11.12 7.56
N ARG A 239 6.12 9.85 7.77
CA ARG A 239 5.34 9.37 8.94
C ARG A 239 6.20 8.73 10.05
N GLU A 240 7.50 8.54 9.81
CA GLU A 240 8.46 8.01 10.80
C GLU A 240 9.21 9.12 11.58
N LEU A 241 8.80 10.39 11.41
CA LEU A 241 9.28 11.57 12.15
C LEU A 241 8.08 12.25 12.84
#